data_AF-A0A7S2D6Z5-F1
#
_entry.id   AF-A0A7S2D6Z5-F1
#
_cell.length_a   1.000
_cell.length_b   1.000
_cell.length_c   1.000
_cell.angle_alpha   90.00
_cell.angle_beta   90.00
_cell.angle_gamma   90.00
#
_symmetry.space_group_name_H-M   'P 1'
#
loop_
_entity.id
_entity.type
_entity.pdbx_description
1 polymer ?
#
loop_
_entity_poly.entity_id
_entity_poly.type
_entity_poly.pdbx_seq_one_letter_code
_entity_poly.pdbx_strand_id
1 'polypeptide(L)'
;MPPVPPPPSPTPPSLPPVPPPLSPPALPPAPPRRCTERPPGYRPILFDNSFTIFSNMDGANSSLPSGMRIGNVLERPGHPPIDLIITPGPEYEAYNTFRDGLNGLFVQININAPTSSSGIEYIESHLELTFVDHQTNEPEVIGAFEISVYDLDMSQETGDGRECILVPSNGEEASRSGLNYMLPSEG
;
A
#
# COMPACT_ATOMS: atom_id res chain seq x y z
N MET A 1 -87.34 -13.23 40.94
CA MET A 1 -86.18 -12.32 40.96
C MET A 1 -84.96 -13.11 40.51
N PRO A 2 -84.26 -12.71 39.44
CA PRO A 2 -83.04 -13.39 39.00
C PRO A 2 -81.88 -13.11 39.98
N PRO A 3 -80.95 -14.06 40.18
CA PRO A 3 -79.80 -13.89 41.06
C PRO A 3 -78.84 -12.83 40.52
N VAL A 4 -78.35 -11.96 41.40
CA VAL A 4 -77.37 -10.92 41.10
C VAL A 4 -76.02 -11.58 40.79
N PRO A 5 -75.35 -11.23 39.67
CA PRO A 5 -74.04 -11.79 39.36
C PRO A 5 -72.99 -11.37 40.40
N PRO A 6 -72.00 -12.24 40.70
CA PRO A 6 -70.95 -11.91 41.64
C PRO A 6 -70.10 -10.73 41.13
N PRO A 7 -69.53 -9.92 42.05
CA PRO A 7 -68.66 -8.83 41.67
C PRO A 7 -67.40 -9.34 40.93
N PRO A 8 -66.87 -8.57 39.97
CA PRO A 8 -65.65 -8.94 39.27
C PRO A 8 -64.48 -9.05 40.24
N SER A 9 -63.66 -10.09 40.07
CA SER A 9 -62.46 -10.29 40.89
C SER A 9 -61.43 -9.18 40.63
N PRO A 10 -60.67 -8.76 41.65
CA PRO A 10 -59.64 -7.75 41.48
C PRO A 10 -58.52 -8.27 40.58
N THR A 11 -58.08 -7.44 39.64
CA THR A 11 -56.96 -7.73 38.75
C THR A 11 -55.67 -7.86 39.56
N PRO A 12 -54.86 -8.91 39.35
CA PRO A 12 -53.58 -9.04 40.05
C PRO A 12 -52.66 -7.87 39.72
N PRO A 13 -51.82 -7.40 40.67
CA PRO A 13 -50.86 -6.34 40.43
C PRO A 13 -49.86 -6.75 39.35
N SER A 14 -49.54 -5.82 38.46
CA SER A 14 -48.51 -6.00 37.44
C SER A 14 -47.17 -6.30 38.09
N LEU A 15 -46.49 -7.35 37.64
CA LEU A 15 -45.11 -7.62 38.04
C LEU A 15 -44.18 -6.49 37.58
N PRO A 16 -43.12 -6.19 38.33
CA PRO A 16 -42.11 -5.22 37.91
C PRO A 16 -41.36 -5.73 36.65
N PRO A 17 -40.88 -4.82 35.78
CA PRO A 17 -40.10 -5.20 34.62
C PRO A 17 -38.80 -5.90 35.03
N VAL A 18 -38.51 -7.04 34.40
CA VAL A 18 -37.25 -7.77 34.59
C VAL A 18 -36.10 -6.92 34.04
N PRO A 19 -35.00 -6.73 34.78
CA PRO A 19 -33.85 -6.00 34.27
C PRO A 19 -33.25 -6.71 33.04
N PRO A 20 -32.68 -5.95 32.09
CA PRO A 20 -32.04 -6.54 30.92
C PRO A 20 -30.87 -7.44 31.34
N PRO A 21 -30.60 -8.53 30.60
CA PRO A 21 -29.44 -9.37 30.86
C PRO A 21 -28.16 -8.54 30.72
N LEU A 22 -27.20 -8.79 31.61
CA LEU A 22 -25.87 -8.18 31.53
C LEU A 22 -25.23 -8.56 30.19
N SER A 23 -24.70 -7.55 29.47
CA SER A 23 -23.94 -7.79 28.25
C SER A 23 -22.75 -8.72 28.55
N PRO A 24 -22.46 -9.71 27.69
CA PRO A 24 -21.27 -10.52 27.83
C PRO A 24 -20.01 -9.65 27.78
N PRO A 25 -18.92 -10.06 28.45
CA PRO A 25 -17.64 -9.37 28.37
C PRO A 25 -17.19 -9.24 26.91
N ALA A 26 -16.58 -8.11 26.57
CA ALA A 26 -15.93 -7.95 25.27
C ALA A 26 -14.89 -9.05 25.07
N LEU A 27 -14.87 -9.66 23.88
CA LEU A 27 -13.84 -10.61 23.51
C LEU A 27 -12.46 -9.92 23.52
N PRO A 28 -11.39 -10.63 23.90
CA PRO A 28 -10.05 -10.09 23.78
C PRO A 28 -9.73 -9.80 22.30
N PRO A 29 -8.91 -8.77 22.02
CA PRO A 29 -8.49 -8.47 20.66
C PRO A 29 -7.76 -9.68 20.05
N ALA A 30 -8.01 -9.95 18.77
CA ALA A 30 -7.34 -11.01 18.05
C ALA A 30 -5.81 -10.81 18.11
N PRO A 31 -5.01 -11.90 18.21
CA PRO A 31 -3.56 -11.77 18.18
C PRO A 31 -3.11 -11.09 16.88
N PRO A 32 -2.04 -10.28 16.91
CA PRO A 32 -1.49 -9.69 15.71
C PRO A 32 -1.10 -10.80 14.72
N ARG A 33 -1.58 -10.70 13.48
CA ARG A 33 -1.16 -11.60 12.39
C ARG A 33 0.35 -11.43 12.20
N ARG A 34 1.07 -12.54 12.03
CA ARG A 34 2.49 -12.48 11.67
C ARG A 34 2.63 -11.80 10.31
N CYS A 35 3.63 -10.94 10.14
CA CYS A 35 3.93 -10.26 8.86
C CYS A 35 4.16 -11.23 7.68
N THR A 36 4.32 -12.52 7.94
CA THR A 36 4.51 -13.59 6.95
C THR A 36 3.23 -14.30 6.54
N GLU A 37 2.10 -14.07 7.23
CA GLU A 37 0.84 -14.71 6.90
C GLU A 37 0.14 -13.93 5.78
N ARG A 38 0.27 -14.43 4.55
CA ARG A 38 -0.45 -13.89 3.39
C ARG A 38 -1.96 -14.01 3.63
N PRO A 39 -2.73 -12.92 3.48
CA PRO A 39 -4.19 -13.00 3.64
C PRO A 39 -4.81 -13.92 2.58
N PRO A 40 -5.95 -14.56 2.86
CA PRO A 40 -6.71 -15.29 1.86
C PRO A 40 -7.00 -14.41 0.65
N GLY A 41 -6.70 -14.90 -0.56
CA GLY A 41 -6.86 -14.12 -1.79
C GLY A 41 -5.66 -13.23 -2.16
N TYR A 42 -4.57 -13.25 -1.38
CA TYR A 42 -3.32 -12.61 -1.77
C TYR A 42 -2.86 -13.10 -3.16
N ARG A 43 -2.45 -12.14 -3.99
CA ARG A 43 -1.83 -12.38 -5.29
C ARG A 43 -0.56 -11.52 -5.31
N PRO A 44 0.62 -12.11 -5.54
CA PRO A 44 1.83 -11.31 -5.66
C PRO A 44 1.74 -10.46 -6.92
N ILE A 45 2.26 -9.24 -6.83
CA ILE A 45 2.60 -8.46 -8.01
C ILE A 45 3.86 -9.12 -8.59
N LEU A 46 3.79 -9.54 -9.85
CA LEU A 46 4.87 -10.24 -10.53
C LEU A 46 5.13 -9.59 -11.88
N PHE A 47 6.40 -9.54 -12.26
CA PHE A 47 6.81 -8.90 -13.51
C PHE A 47 7.19 -9.89 -14.63
N ASP A 48 7.04 -11.20 -14.40
CA ASP A 48 7.45 -12.26 -15.33
C ASP A 48 6.85 -12.11 -16.75
N ASN A 49 5.60 -11.66 -16.82
CA ASN A 49 4.87 -11.44 -18.08
C ASN A 49 4.49 -9.96 -18.27
N SER A 50 5.11 -9.06 -17.50
CA SER A 50 4.88 -7.64 -17.63
C SER A 50 5.67 -7.04 -18.79
N PHE A 51 5.30 -5.85 -19.21
CA PHE A 51 6.01 -5.13 -20.27
C PHE A 51 5.88 -3.62 -20.07
N THR A 52 6.91 -2.86 -20.46
CA THR A 52 6.85 -1.39 -20.43
C THR A 52 5.91 -0.90 -21.53
N ILE A 53 4.83 -0.21 -21.16
CA ILE A 53 3.92 0.47 -22.10
C ILE A 53 4.54 1.81 -22.53
N PHE A 54 5.02 2.58 -21.55
CA PHE A 54 5.83 3.77 -21.79
C PHE A 54 6.76 4.04 -20.59
N SER A 55 7.83 4.80 -20.86
CA SER A 55 8.76 5.33 -19.86
C SER A 55 9.15 6.75 -20.30
N ASN A 56 8.87 7.73 -19.43
CA ASN A 56 9.08 9.16 -19.63
C ASN A 56 9.20 9.84 -18.26
N MET A 57 10.00 9.25 -17.37
CA MET A 57 10.10 9.67 -15.96
C MET A 57 10.64 11.10 -15.79
N ASP A 58 11.48 11.59 -16.70
CA ASP A 58 11.98 12.97 -16.69
C ASP A 58 11.02 13.97 -17.39
N GLY A 59 9.94 13.48 -17.99
CA GLY A 59 8.99 14.30 -18.75
C GLY A 59 9.54 14.89 -20.05
N ALA A 60 10.70 14.44 -20.56
CA ALA A 60 11.32 15.04 -21.74
C ALA A 60 10.51 14.82 -23.03
N ASN A 61 9.74 13.73 -23.11
CA ASN A 61 8.85 13.47 -24.23
C ASN A 61 7.46 14.10 -24.00
N SER A 62 7.21 15.24 -24.65
CA SER A 62 5.95 15.98 -24.55
C SER A 62 4.73 15.27 -25.14
N SER A 63 4.91 14.18 -25.88
CA SER A 63 3.82 13.36 -26.42
C SER A 63 3.35 12.28 -25.44
N LEU A 64 4.03 12.10 -24.31
CA LEU A 64 3.72 11.10 -23.29
C LEU A 64 3.46 11.78 -21.94
N PRO A 65 2.64 11.18 -21.07
CA PRO A 65 2.57 11.59 -19.66
C PRO A 65 3.94 11.50 -18.99
N SER A 66 4.20 12.34 -17.99
CA SER A 66 5.36 12.15 -17.12
C SER A 66 5.18 10.87 -16.29
N GLY A 67 6.20 10.03 -16.26
CA GLY A 67 6.22 8.78 -15.52
C GLY A 67 6.40 7.54 -16.38
N MET A 68 6.05 6.39 -15.81
CA MET A 68 6.22 5.09 -16.43
C MET A 68 4.98 4.24 -16.22
N ARG A 69 4.62 3.43 -17.21
CA ARG A 69 3.56 2.45 -17.08
C ARG A 69 4.06 1.07 -17.43
N ILE A 70 3.91 0.16 -16.48
CA ILE A 70 4.21 -1.27 -16.62
C ILE A 70 2.88 -2.01 -16.78
N GLY A 71 2.72 -2.66 -17.92
CA GLY A 71 1.56 -3.46 -18.25
C GLY A 71 1.59 -4.82 -17.58
N ASN A 72 0.40 -5.34 -17.24
CA ASN A 72 0.21 -6.72 -16.76
C ASN A 72 1.02 -7.07 -15.51
N VAL A 73 0.91 -6.26 -14.45
CA VAL A 73 1.59 -6.49 -13.16
C VAL A 73 0.79 -7.40 -12.22
N LEU A 74 -0.51 -7.55 -12.49
CA LEU A 74 -1.39 -8.45 -11.75
C LEU A 74 -2.51 -8.97 -12.65
N GLU A 75 -2.58 -10.30 -12.78
CA GLU A 75 -3.65 -11.00 -13.49
C GLU A 75 -4.74 -11.48 -12.52
N ARG A 76 -6.00 -11.34 -12.97
CA ARG A 76 -7.19 -11.77 -12.23
C ARG A 76 -8.08 -12.60 -13.14
N PRO A 77 -8.46 -13.83 -12.77
CA PRO A 77 -9.32 -14.67 -13.61
C PRO A 77 -10.64 -13.97 -13.96
N GLY A 78 -10.93 -13.80 -15.25
CA GLY A 78 -12.18 -13.20 -15.73
C GLY A 78 -12.21 -11.67 -15.71
N HIS A 79 -11.10 -11.00 -15.38
CA HIS A 79 -10.98 -9.55 -15.41
C HIS A 79 -9.82 -9.12 -16.33
N PRO A 80 -9.84 -7.87 -16.85
CA PRO A 80 -8.66 -7.31 -17.51
C PRO A 80 -7.44 -7.31 -16.57
N PRO A 81 -6.22 -7.36 -17.14
CA PRO A 81 -5.01 -7.25 -16.35
C PRO A 81 -4.93 -5.86 -15.71
N ILE A 82 -4.24 -5.78 -14.58
CA ILE A 82 -3.92 -4.52 -13.92
C ILE A 82 -2.52 -4.09 -14.35
N ASP A 83 -2.38 -2.80 -14.59
CA ASP A 83 -1.11 -2.14 -14.85
C ASP A 83 -0.66 -1.34 -13.62
N LEU A 84 0.64 -1.08 -13.52
CA LEU A 84 1.23 -0.15 -12.56
C LEU A 84 1.67 1.12 -13.29
N ILE A 85 1.20 2.26 -12.83
CA ILE A 85 1.73 3.58 -13.21
C ILE A 85 2.60 4.09 -12.07
N ILE A 86 3.80 4.54 -12.41
CA ILE A 86 4.75 5.17 -11.50
C ILE A 86 4.88 6.62 -11.94
N THR A 87 4.45 7.54 -11.09
CA THR A 87 4.47 8.98 -11.36
C THR A 87 5.53 9.65 -10.49
N PRO A 88 6.52 10.33 -11.08
CA PRO A 88 7.53 11.06 -10.33
C PRO A 88 7.00 12.40 -9.80
N GLY A 89 7.47 12.77 -8.62
CA GLY A 89 7.33 14.11 -8.07
C GLY A 89 8.20 15.14 -8.83
N PRO A 90 7.97 16.45 -8.62
CA PRO A 90 8.68 17.52 -9.33
C PRO A 90 10.18 17.57 -9.04
N GLU A 91 10.63 16.99 -7.93
CA GLU A 91 12.04 16.88 -7.52
C GLU A 91 12.77 15.66 -8.10
N TYR A 92 12.07 14.78 -8.82
CA TYR A 92 12.70 13.65 -9.49
C TYR A 92 13.70 14.14 -10.54
N GLU A 93 14.94 13.69 -10.41
CA GLU A 93 15.98 13.88 -11.41
C GLU A 93 16.54 12.51 -11.78
N ALA A 94 16.53 12.19 -13.07
CA ALA A 94 17.07 10.93 -13.55
C ALA A 94 18.60 11.02 -13.71
N TYR A 95 19.32 9.98 -13.29
CA TYR A 95 20.73 9.82 -13.66
C TYR A 95 20.85 9.38 -15.12
N ASN A 96 20.05 8.39 -15.53
CA ASN A 96 20.03 7.87 -16.89
C ASN A 96 18.66 7.29 -17.27
N THR A 97 17.89 8.07 -18.02
CA THR A 97 16.53 7.71 -18.45
C THR A 97 16.45 6.50 -19.37
N PHE A 98 17.54 6.14 -20.06
CA PHE A 98 17.57 4.92 -20.88
C PHE A 98 17.51 3.63 -20.04
N ARG A 99 17.73 3.74 -18.72
CA ARG A 99 17.63 2.62 -17.77
C ARG A 99 16.27 2.55 -17.07
N ASP A 100 15.40 3.55 -17.27
CA ASP A 100 14.08 3.57 -16.67
C ASP A 100 13.12 2.65 -17.44
N GLY A 101 12.60 1.64 -16.77
CA GLY A 101 11.68 0.68 -17.38
C GLY A 101 11.74 -0.69 -16.73
N LEU A 102 11.07 -1.65 -17.36
CA LEU A 102 11.24 -3.06 -17.02
C LEU A 102 12.62 -3.56 -17.47
N ASN A 103 13.42 -4.03 -16.51
CA ASN A 103 14.70 -4.69 -16.73
C ASN A 103 14.64 -6.11 -16.15
N GLY A 104 14.37 -7.08 -17.02
CA GLY A 104 14.11 -8.47 -16.60
C GLY A 104 12.85 -8.55 -15.74
N LEU A 105 13.00 -8.95 -14.48
CA LEU A 105 11.90 -9.10 -13.50
C LEU A 105 11.75 -7.90 -12.57
N PHE A 106 12.46 -6.79 -12.84
CA PHE A 106 12.46 -5.61 -11.98
C PHE A 106 11.99 -4.40 -12.75
N VAL A 107 11.21 -3.56 -12.09
CA VAL A 107 11.03 -2.19 -12.53
C VAL A 107 12.23 -1.40 -12.03
N GLN A 108 12.97 -0.83 -12.96
CA GLN A 108 14.14 -0.02 -12.69
C GLN A 108 13.79 1.46 -12.81
N ILE A 109 14.20 2.23 -11.81
CA ILE A 109 14.11 3.69 -11.77
C ILE A 109 15.51 4.19 -11.44
N ASN A 110 16.07 5.00 -12.33
CA ASN A 110 17.46 5.41 -12.26
C ASN A 110 17.57 6.87 -11.79
N ILE A 111 17.57 7.03 -10.47
CA ILE A 111 17.55 8.32 -9.77
C ILE A 111 18.96 8.92 -9.72
N ASN A 112 19.05 10.24 -9.82
CA ASN A 112 20.30 10.98 -9.65
C ASN A 112 20.75 11.04 -8.19
N ALA A 113 22.06 11.15 -7.98
CA ALA A 113 22.66 11.30 -6.67
C ALA A 113 23.43 12.62 -6.55
N PRO A 114 23.52 13.21 -5.34
CA PRO A 114 24.38 14.37 -5.13
C PRO A 114 25.83 14.05 -5.53
N THR A 115 26.52 15.04 -6.11
CA THR A 115 27.96 14.94 -6.40
C THR A 115 28.73 15.84 -5.46
N SER A 116 29.98 15.52 -5.14
CA SER A 116 30.81 16.39 -4.28
C SER A 116 30.96 17.81 -4.84
N SER A 117 30.76 18.01 -6.14
CA SER A 117 30.77 19.31 -6.82
C SER A 117 29.43 20.07 -6.80
N SER A 118 28.30 19.42 -6.51
CA SER A 118 26.99 20.10 -6.55
C SER A 118 26.71 20.95 -5.30
N GLY A 119 27.43 20.70 -4.20
CA GLY A 119 27.16 21.36 -2.90
C GLY A 119 25.81 20.97 -2.29
N ILE A 120 25.17 19.92 -2.82
CA ILE A 120 23.91 19.37 -2.34
C ILE A 120 24.23 18.18 -1.43
N GLU A 121 23.61 18.14 -0.25
CA GLU A 121 23.85 17.06 0.73
C GLU A 121 23.00 15.82 0.45
N TYR A 122 21.77 15.98 -0.05
CA TYR A 122 20.86 14.89 -0.36
C TYR A 122 19.93 15.26 -1.53
N ILE A 123 19.48 14.24 -2.27
CA ILE A 123 18.38 14.34 -3.23
C ILE A 123 17.25 13.48 -2.67
N GLU A 124 16.03 14.02 -2.72
CA GLU A 124 14.81 13.31 -2.37
C GLU A 124 13.97 13.18 -3.64
N SER A 125 13.32 12.04 -3.83
CA SER A 125 12.44 11.79 -4.98
C SER A 125 11.19 11.09 -4.50
N HIS A 126 10.03 11.73 -4.67
CA HIS A 126 8.75 11.10 -4.40
C HIS A 126 8.27 10.35 -5.63
N LEU A 127 7.76 9.14 -5.41
CA LEU A 127 7.18 8.29 -6.43
C LEU A 127 5.78 7.88 -5.99
N GLU A 128 4.79 8.16 -6.81
CA GLU A 128 3.42 7.68 -6.62
C GLU A 128 3.20 6.41 -7.44
N LEU A 129 2.71 5.36 -6.78
CA LEU A 129 2.38 4.08 -7.41
C LEU A 129 0.86 3.95 -7.51
N THR A 130 0.35 3.90 -8.74
CA THR A 130 -1.09 3.81 -9.02
C THR A 130 -1.40 2.57 -9.84
N PHE A 131 -2.29 1.73 -9.33
CA PHE A 131 -2.79 0.57 -10.05
C PHE A 131 -3.99 0.97 -10.89
N VAL A 132 -4.05 0.53 -12.15
CA VAL A 132 -5.15 0.86 -13.07
C VAL A 132 -5.59 -0.36 -13.87
N ASP A 133 -6.85 -0.38 -14.28
CA ASP A 133 -7.34 -1.34 -15.27
C ASP A 133 -6.68 -1.06 -16.63
N HIS A 134 -6.10 -2.09 -17.24
CA HIS A 134 -5.36 -1.96 -18.50
C HIS A 134 -6.19 -1.37 -19.65
N GLN A 135 -7.49 -1.69 -19.71
CA GLN A 135 -8.36 -1.31 -20.82
C GLN A 135 -8.98 0.07 -20.62
N THR A 136 -9.42 0.37 -19.39
CA THR A 136 -10.16 1.61 -19.12
C THR A 136 -9.28 2.74 -18.60
N ASN A 137 -8.10 2.42 -18.06
CA ASN A 137 -7.22 3.34 -17.33
C ASN A 137 -7.82 3.87 -16.02
N GLU A 138 -8.90 3.28 -15.54
CA GLU A 138 -9.51 3.67 -14.28
C GLU A 138 -8.67 3.14 -13.10
N PRO A 139 -8.48 3.91 -12.03
CA PRO A 139 -7.79 3.46 -10.83
C PRO A 139 -8.44 2.21 -10.22
N GLU A 140 -7.61 1.24 -9.87
CA GLU A 140 -8.03 -0.04 -9.29
C GLU A 140 -7.47 -0.16 -7.88
N VAL A 141 -8.35 -0.40 -6.90
CA VAL A 141 -7.90 -0.74 -5.54
C VAL A 141 -7.53 -2.22 -5.52
N ILE A 142 -6.24 -2.49 -5.39
CA ILE A 142 -5.76 -3.83 -5.13
C ILE A 142 -5.76 -4.11 -3.62
N GLY A 143 -5.89 -5.38 -3.26
CA GLY A 143 -5.77 -5.81 -1.86
C GLY A 143 -4.34 -5.64 -1.33
N ALA A 144 -4.05 -6.28 -0.20
CA ALA A 144 -2.68 -6.27 0.35
C ALA A 144 -1.66 -6.76 -0.70
N PHE A 145 -0.62 -5.97 -0.91
CA PHE A 145 0.49 -6.27 -1.81
C PHE A 145 1.83 -6.12 -1.10
N GLU A 146 2.88 -6.67 -1.72
CA GLU A 146 4.25 -6.59 -1.23
C GLU A 146 5.10 -5.90 -2.30
N ILE A 147 5.96 -4.99 -1.87
CA ILE A 147 6.99 -4.38 -2.71
C ILE A 147 8.33 -4.76 -2.12
N SER A 148 9.24 -5.22 -2.97
CA SER A 148 10.65 -5.34 -2.64
C SER A 148 11.43 -4.31 -3.45
N VAL A 149 12.34 -3.60 -2.79
CA VAL A 149 13.25 -2.67 -3.44
C VAL A 149 14.66 -3.23 -3.28
N TYR A 150 15.43 -3.21 -4.36
CA TYR A 150 16.76 -3.79 -4.46
C TYR A 150 17.74 -2.75 -5.01
N ASP A 151 19.03 -3.05 -4.85
CA ASP A 151 20.12 -2.24 -5.39
C ASP A 151 20.10 -0.80 -4.86
N LEU A 152 19.91 -0.68 -3.53
CA LEU A 152 20.27 0.53 -2.81
C LEU A 152 21.80 0.51 -2.60
N ASP A 153 22.55 0.75 -3.67
CA ASP A 153 24.01 0.63 -3.68
C ASP A 153 24.67 1.89 -3.08
N MET A 154 24.78 1.88 -1.75
CA MET A 154 25.65 2.83 -1.06
C MET A 154 27.08 2.72 -1.61
N SER A 155 27.57 3.76 -2.29
CA SER A 155 28.95 3.85 -2.77
C SER A 155 29.94 3.48 -1.66
N GLN A 156 30.61 2.34 -1.84
CA GLN A 156 31.58 1.82 -0.87
C GLN A 156 32.97 2.48 -0.99
N GLU A 157 33.24 3.24 -2.07
CA GLU A 157 34.58 3.80 -2.30
C GLU A 157 34.91 5.00 -1.42
N THR A 158 33.90 5.75 -0.95
CA THR A 158 34.10 6.86 0.01
C THR A 158 33.21 6.81 1.25
N GLY A 159 32.19 5.94 1.29
CA GLY A 159 31.35 5.74 2.48
C GLY A 159 30.30 6.83 2.76
N ASP A 160 30.09 7.77 1.82
CA ASP A 160 29.28 8.97 2.07
C ASP A 160 27.90 8.97 1.38
N GLY A 161 27.63 8.03 0.47
CA GLY A 161 26.32 7.90 -0.18
C GLY A 161 25.39 7.03 0.66
N ARG A 162 24.34 7.60 1.28
CA ARG A 162 23.28 6.85 1.96
C ARG A 162 22.00 6.91 1.14
N GLU A 163 21.47 5.74 0.83
CA GLU A 163 20.18 5.60 0.15
C GLU A 163 19.17 5.00 1.13
N CYS A 164 18.00 5.64 1.22
CA CYS A 164 16.93 5.24 2.14
C CYS A 164 15.58 5.31 1.44
N ILE A 165 14.62 4.51 1.91
CA ILE A 165 13.23 4.56 1.45
C ILE A 165 12.35 4.99 2.61
N LEU A 166 11.52 6.00 2.37
CA LEU A 166 10.48 6.44 3.29
C LEU A 166 9.12 6.06 2.70
N VAL A 167 8.35 5.27 3.43
CA VAL A 167 6.96 4.98 3.10
C VAL A 167 6.08 5.85 4.00
N PRO A 168 5.43 6.91 3.48
CA PRO A 168 4.63 7.79 4.30
C PRO A 168 3.45 7.02 4.89
N SER A 169 3.31 7.06 6.22
CA SER A 169 2.16 6.47 6.88
C SER A 169 0.98 7.44 6.83
N ASN A 170 0.01 7.18 5.97
CA ASN A 170 -1.34 7.71 6.10
C ASN A 170 -1.91 7.19 7.45
N GLY A 171 -2.28 8.13 8.32
CA GLY A 171 -2.39 7.98 9.79
C GLY A 171 -3.36 6.94 10.38
N GLU A 172 -3.84 5.96 9.63
CA GLU A 172 -4.61 4.81 10.14
C GLU A 172 -3.81 3.51 10.21
N GLU A 173 -2.71 3.37 9.46
CA GLU A 173 -1.93 2.11 9.40
C GLU A 173 -0.44 2.27 9.78
N ALA A 174 -0.07 3.42 10.35
CA ALA A 174 1.27 3.67 10.90
C ALA A 174 1.66 2.74 12.06
N SER A 175 0.69 2.03 12.66
CA SER A 175 0.96 1.09 13.76
C SER A 175 1.41 -0.30 13.29
N ARG A 176 1.48 -0.57 11.98
CA ARG A 176 1.85 -1.90 11.44
C ARG A 176 3.10 -1.94 10.57
N SER A 177 3.55 -0.80 10.06
CA SER A 177 4.82 -0.71 9.33
C SER A 177 5.93 -0.19 10.25
N GLY A 178 6.28 -1.01 11.25
CA GLY A 178 7.55 -0.89 11.94
C GLY A 178 8.67 -1.38 11.04
N LEU A 179 9.01 -0.64 9.99
CA LEU A 179 10.24 -0.81 9.23
C LEU A 179 11.19 0.33 9.58
N ASN A 180 11.59 0.36 10.86
CA ASN A 180 12.85 0.97 11.24
C ASN A 180 13.96 0.03 10.76
N TYR A 181 14.53 0.26 9.58
CA TYR A 181 15.87 -0.26 9.30
C TYR A 181 16.88 0.61 10.07
N MET A 182 16.92 0.43 11.39
CA MET A 182 18.12 0.70 12.18
C MET A 182 18.94 -0.58 12.11
N LEU A 183 19.92 -0.62 11.21
CA LEU A 183 20.93 -1.68 11.29
C LEU A 183 21.79 -1.43 12.53
N PRO A 184 22.10 -2.48 13.33
CA PRO A 184 22.90 -2.34 14.52
C PRO A 184 24.33 -1.92 14.14
N SER A 185 24.84 -0.89 14.81
CA SER A 185 26.27 -0.62 14.86
C SER A 185 26.95 -1.74 15.67
N GLU A 186 27.60 -2.68 15.00
CA GLU A 186 28.51 -3.63 15.63
C GLU A 186 29.77 -3.74 14.73
N GLY A 187 30.92 -3.33 15.27
CA GLY A 187 32.24 -3.46 14.65
C GLY A 187 33.11 -2.23 14.84
#